data_AF-L9VHJ6-F1
#
_entry.id   AF-L9VHJ6-F1
#
_cell.length_a   1.000
_cell.length_b   1.000
_cell.length_c   1.000
_cell.angle_alpha   90.00
_cell.angle_beta   90.00
_cell.angle_gamma   90.00
#
_symmetry.space_group_name_H-M   'P 1'
#
loop_
_entity.id
_entity.type
_entity.pdbx_description
1 polymer ?
#
loop_
_entity_poly.entity_id
_entity_poly.type
_entity_poly.pdbx_seq_one_letter_code
_entity_poly.pdbx_strand_id
1 'polypeptide(L)' 'MSDRDRDRQSFVVCEACDVTKAVEDPNDAVSFYRRHHSITAHDVEWGWADFKGLDAGRSDEDLVS' A
#
# COMPACT_ATOMS: atom_id res chain seq x y z
N MET A 1 -1.14 -22.93 -1.00
CA MET A 1 -1.30 -21.46 -0.96
C MET A 1 -1.69 -21.06 -2.37
N SER A 2 -2.95 -20.65 -2.57
CA SER A 2 -3.50 -20.36 -3.90
C SER A 2 -2.95 -19.04 -4.45
N ASP A 3 -2.79 -18.94 -5.77
CA ASP A 3 -2.35 -17.74 -6.54
C ASP A 3 -3.07 -16.41 -6.22
N ARG A 4 -4.10 -16.39 -5.36
CA ARG A 4 -4.88 -15.20 -5.02
C ARG A 4 -4.19 -14.21 -4.08
N ASP A 5 -3.16 -14.62 -3.34
CA ASP A 5 -2.45 -13.72 -2.41
C ASP A 5 -1.35 -12.88 -3.08
N ARG A 6 -0.94 -13.18 -4.32
CA ARG A 6 0.17 -12.43 -4.96
C ARG A 6 -0.20 -11.03 -5.44
N ASP A 7 -1.48 -10.75 -5.65
CA ASP A 7 -1.94 -9.48 -6.25
C ASP A 7 -2.45 -8.48 -5.21
N ARG A 8 -2.22 -8.74 -3.92
CA ARG A 8 -2.68 -7.90 -2.81
C ARG A 8 -1.50 -7.28 -2.08
N GLN A 9 -1.52 -5.96 -1.97
CA GLN A 9 -0.48 -5.19 -1.27
C GLN A 9 -1.03 -4.63 0.03
N SER A 10 -0.34 -4.94 1.12
CA SER A 10 -0.61 -4.33 2.42
C SER A 10 0.02 -2.94 2.51
N PHE A 11 -0.64 -2.03 3.20
CA PHE A 11 -0.12 -0.69 3.47
C PHE A 11 -0.59 -0.15 4.82
N VAL A 12 0.15 0.82 5.35
CA VAL A 12 -0.19 1.59 6.55
C VAL A 12 -0.35 3.07 6.19
N VAL A 13 -1.35 3.73 6.79
CA VAL A 13 -1.69 5.13 6.54
C VAL A 13 -1.66 5.90 7.85
N CYS A 14 -1.02 7.07 7.87
CA CYS A 14 -1.24 8.05 8.91
C CYS A 14 -1.84 9.31 8.27
N GLU A 15 -3.11 9.57 8.54
CA GLU A 15 -3.84 10.72 7.99
C GLU A 15 -3.25 12.05 8.48
N ALA A 16 -2.83 12.11 9.74
CA ALA A 16 -2.28 13.34 10.34
C ALA A 16 -0.92 13.76 9.72
N CYS A 17 -0.17 12.81 9.18
CA CYS A 17 1.10 13.06 8.51
C CYS A 17 1.01 13.00 6.98
N ASP A 18 -0.18 12.74 6.42
CA ASP A 18 -0.39 12.48 4.99
C ASP A 18 0.61 11.48 4.41
N VAL A 19 0.86 10.39 5.13
CA VAL A 19 1.81 9.35 4.72
C VAL A 19 1.11 8.02 4.52
N THR A 20 1.37 7.43 3.36
CA THR A 20 0.99 6.04 3.05
C THR A 20 2.24 5.25 2.76
N LYS A 21 2.40 4.09 3.40
CA LYS A 21 3.55 3.22 3.23
C LYS A 21 3.12 1.79 2.91
N ALA A 22 3.57 1.26 1.78
CA ALA A 22 3.46 -0.16 1.47
C ALA A 22 4.33 -0.98 2.44
N VAL A 23 3.81 -2.14 2.86
CA VAL A 23 4.48 -3.08 3.77
C VAL A 23 4.41 -4.48 3.19
N GLU A 24 5.50 -5.23 3.26
CA GLU A 24 5.58 -6.57 2.68
C GLU A 24 5.04 -7.63 3.65
N ASP A 25 5.18 -7.39 4.96
CA ASP A 25 4.71 -8.29 5.99
C ASP A 25 4.19 -7.55 7.26
N PRO A 26 3.53 -8.27 8.19
CA PRO A 26 3.05 -7.67 9.44
C PRO A 26 4.12 -7.04 10.32
N ASN A 27 5.36 -7.53 10.29
CA ASN A 27 6.44 -6.99 11.12
C ASN A 27 6.91 -5.63 10.58
N ASP A 28 6.88 -5.42 9.28
CA ASP A 28 7.11 -4.11 8.67
C ASP A 28 6.09 -3.07 9.12
N ALA A 29 4.80 -3.46 9.16
CA ALA A 29 3.72 -2.61 9.64
C ALA A 29 3.93 -2.20 11.11
N VAL A 30 4.25 -3.17 11.97
CA VAL A 30 4.55 -2.93 13.39
C VAL A 30 5.78 -2.06 13.58
N SER A 31 6.83 -2.29 12.79
CA SER A 31 8.07 -1.52 12.86
C SER A 31 7.85 -0.07 12.45
N PHE A 32 7.06 0.17 11.39
CA PHE A 32 6.65 1.51 11.00
C PHE A 32 5.84 2.19 12.10
N TYR A 33 4.79 1.53 12.60
CA TYR A 33 3.93 2.06 13.66
C TYR A 33 4.76 2.48 14.89
N ARG A 34 5.61 1.59 15.42
CA ARG A 34 6.42 1.87 16.61
C ARG A 34 7.29 3.11 16.44
N ARG A 35 8.00 3.19 15.31
CA ARG A 35 8.88 4.34 15.02
C ARG A 35 8.07 5.61 14.81
N HIS A 36 7.00 5.54 14.02
CA HIS A 36 6.16 6.69 13.71
C HIS A 36 5.50 7.26 14.96
N HIS A 37 4.83 6.41 15.74
CA HIS A 37 4.18 6.80 16.99
C HIS A 37 5.18 7.34 18.01
N SER A 38 6.40 6.80 18.11
CA SER A 38 7.42 7.33 19.04
C SER A 38 7.85 8.78 18.76
N ILE A 39 7.66 9.25 17.52
CA ILE A 39 8.08 10.60 17.08
C ILE A 39 6.87 11.55 17.05
N THR A 40 5.73 11.06 16.59
CA THR A 40 4.56 11.90 16.28
C THR A 40 3.41 11.75 17.27
N ALA A 41 3.39 10.67 18.07
CA ALA A 41 2.24 10.24 18.86
C ALA A 41 0.95 10.03 18.03
N HIS A 42 1.07 9.82 16.72
CA HIS A 42 -0.06 9.51 15.86
C HIS A 42 -0.27 8.01 15.73
N ASP A 43 -1.54 7.63 15.61
CA ASP A 43 -1.93 6.29 15.20
C ASP A 43 -1.85 6.13 13.68
N VAL A 44 -1.82 4.87 13.25
CA VAL A 44 -1.81 4.50 11.83
C VAL A 44 -2.91 3.47 11.58
N GLU A 45 -3.55 3.57 10.42
CA GLU A 45 -4.50 2.58 9.94
C GLU A 45 -3.81 1.57 9.02
N TRP A 46 -4.24 0.30 9.07
CA TRP A 46 -3.74 -0.75 8.20
C TRP A 46 -4.80 -1.10 7.16
N GLY A 47 -4.46 -0.95 5.88
CA GLY A 47 -5.29 -1.37 4.75
C GLY A 47 -4.58 -2.34 3.80
N TRP A 48 -5.33 -2.79 2.81
CA TRP A 48 -4.82 -3.57 1.69
C TRP A 48 -5.47 -3.12 0.39
N ALA A 49 -4.73 -3.22 -0.71
CA ALA A 49 -5.22 -2.94 -2.04
C ALA A 49 -5.02 -4.17 -2.93
N ASP A 50 -6.05 -4.53 -3.69
CA ASP A 50 -5.95 -5.53 -4.75
C ASP A 50 -5.56 -4.82 -6.06
N PHE A 51 -4.46 -5.25 -6.70
CA PHE A 51 -3.97 -4.64 -7.94
C PHE A 51 -4.48 -5.33 -9.21
N LYS A 52 -5.35 -6.32 -9.08
CA LYS A 52 -5.87 -7.09 -10.20
C LYS A 52 -6.66 -6.20 -11.16
N GLY A 53 -6.08 -5.90 -12.33
CA GLY A 53 -6.73 -5.18 -13.43
C GLY A 53 -6.15 -3.80 -13.76
N LEU A 54 -5.09 -3.33 -13.07
CA LEU A 54 -4.45 -2.04 -13.37
C LEU A 54 -3.47 -2.07 -14.56
N ASP A 55 -3.18 -3.25 -15.10
CA ASP A 55 -2.35 -3.44 -16.30
C ASP A 55 -3.13 -3.22 -17.62
N ALA A 56 -4.47 -3.20 -17.59
CA ALA A 56 -5.30 -3.22 -18.80
C ALA A 56 -5.46 -1.86 -19.54
N GLY A 57 -4.49 -0.93 -19.44
CA GLY A 57 -4.77 0.48 -19.71
C GLY A 57 -3.68 1.33 -20.38
N ARG A 58 -2.72 0.76 -21.09
CA ARG A 58 -1.86 1.55 -21.98
C ARG A 58 -1.67 0.86 -23.33
N SER A 59 -2.75 0.76 -24.10
CA SER A 59 -2.63 0.56 -25.54
C SER A 59 -2.06 1.85 -26.14
N ASP A 60 -0.89 1.76 -26.76
CA ASP A 60 -0.20 2.82 -27.51
C ASP A 60 -0.98 3.26 -28.79
N GLU A 61 -2.24 2.86 -28.92
CA GLU A 61 -3.03 2.93 -30.16
C GLU A 61 -3.87 4.22 -30.28
N ASP A 62 -3.90 5.08 -29.24
CA ASP A 62 -4.62 6.36 -29.22
C ASP A 62 -3.73 7.59 -29.57
N LEU A 63 -2.54 7.38 -30.15
CA LEU A 63 -1.61 8.47 -30.50
C LEU A 63 -1.41 8.71 -32.02
N VAL A 64 -2.23 8.12 -32.89
CA VAL A 64 -2.23 8.48 -34.33
C VAL A 64 -3.53 9.20 -34.69
N SER A 65 -3.43 10.52 -34.89
CA SER A 65 -4.43 11.36 -35.57
C SER A 65 -3.94 11.76 -36.94
#